data_AF-A0A8S1ED77-F1
#
_entry.id   AF-A0A8S1ED77-F1
#
_cell.length_a   1.000
_cell.length_b   1.000
_cell.length_c   1.000
_cell.angle_alpha   90.00
_cell.angle_beta   90.00
_cell.angle_gamma   90.00
#
_symmetry.space_group_name_H-M   'P 1'
#
loop_
_entity.id
_entity.type
_entity.pdbx_description
1 polymer ?
#
loop_
_entity_poly.entity_id
_entity_poly.type
_entity_poly.pdbx_seq_one_letter_code
_entity_poly.pdbx_strand_id
1 'polypeptide(L)'
;MQGLDLENIMIGAYHFSNQGPFSNIVDSEKTYRYCRLHIQTWVYVHCVVSMITSIIGIGIGIIFLTLSEWHEKLFIYRLTLAYMRRANPIRYWMVYRIFFIVWILFHLIHFATILLTIVAVQKNSIKLLKPQLVMLIFLAGSLIFGFFGLLIISVTGSKFAWITIGIILFHLFFVASNLILLSAYHKFLDEKISALNELLMQQAKTVHFKDTSSEDS
;
A
#
# COMPACT_ATOMS: atom_id res chain seq x y z
N MET A 1 8.70 -63.58 -0.83
CA MET A 1 8.47 -62.35 -1.64
C MET A 1 7.07 -61.82 -1.33
N GLN A 2 6.88 -61.19 -0.17
CA GLN A 2 5.54 -60.78 0.33
C GLN A 2 5.56 -59.38 0.97
N GLY A 3 6.52 -58.53 0.57
CA GLY A 3 6.70 -57.17 1.10
C GLY A 3 6.47 -56.05 0.08
N LEU A 4 6.37 -56.37 -1.22
CA LEU A 4 6.29 -55.38 -2.30
C LEU A 4 4.85 -54.98 -2.69
N ASP A 5 3.84 -55.75 -2.28
CA ASP A 5 2.44 -55.43 -2.61
C ASP A 5 1.83 -54.43 -1.62
N LEU A 6 2.18 -54.50 -0.32
CA LEU A 6 1.58 -53.60 0.66
C LEU A 6 2.01 -52.14 0.49
N GLU A 7 3.27 -51.91 0.09
CA GLU A 7 3.81 -50.57 -0.13
C GLU A 7 3.22 -49.93 -1.39
N ASN A 8 3.05 -50.70 -2.47
CA ASN A 8 2.39 -50.24 -3.70
C ASN A 8 0.87 -50.02 -3.50
N ILE A 9 0.22 -50.82 -2.66
CA ILE A 9 -1.19 -50.61 -2.29
C ILE A 9 -1.34 -49.38 -1.39
N MET A 10 -0.40 -49.11 -0.47
CA MET A 10 -0.41 -47.91 0.36
C MET A 10 -0.12 -46.64 -0.45
N ILE A 11 0.84 -46.66 -1.37
CA ILE A 11 1.15 -45.54 -2.27
C ILE A 11 -0.01 -45.31 -3.24
N GLY A 12 -0.63 -46.37 -3.75
CA GLY A 12 -1.82 -46.30 -4.60
C GLY A 12 -3.04 -45.73 -3.85
N ALA A 13 -3.26 -46.11 -2.59
CA ALA A 13 -4.32 -45.58 -1.75
C ALA A 13 -4.10 -44.10 -1.37
N TYR A 14 -2.85 -43.70 -1.13
CA TYR A 14 -2.49 -42.29 -0.89
C TYR A 14 -2.72 -41.42 -2.14
N HIS A 15 -2.39 -41.92 -3.33
CA HIS A 15 -2.63 -41.21 -4.59
C HIS A 15 -4.12 -41.14 -4.97
N PHE A 16 -4.91 -42.18 -4.69
CA PHE A 16 -6.36 -42.18 -4.94
C PHE A 16 -7.15 -41.29 -3.97
N SER A 17 -6.73 -41.22 -2.70
CA SER A 17 -7.28 -40.27 -1.72
C SER A 17 -7.07 -38.80 -2.13
N ASN A 18 -6.05 -38.53 -2.94
CA ASN A 18 -5.69 -37.19 -3.39
C ASN A 18 -6.25 -36.83 -4.78
N GLN A 19 -7.18 -37.63 -5.34
CA GLN A 19 -7.82 -37.34 -6.64
C GLN A 19 -9.35 -37.20 -6.54
N GLY A 20 -9.91 -37.16 -5.33
CA GLY A 20 -11.31 -36.80 -5.12
C GLY A 20 -11.54 -35.29 -5.28
N PRO A 21 -12.78 -34.84 -5.53
CA PRO A 21 -13.13 -33.42 -5.64
C PRO A 21 -12.73 -32.59 -4.40
N PHE A 22 -12.53 -33.24 -3.25
CA PHE A 22 -12.04 -32.64 -2.01
C PHE A 22 -10.53 -32.40 -1.97
N SER A 23 -9.72 -33.12 -2.74
CA SER A 23 -8.28 -32.88 -2.85
C SER A 23 -7.99 -31.53 -3.49
N ASN A 24 -8.68 -31.23 -4.59
CA ASN A 24 -8.60 -29.93 -5.26
C ASN A 24 -9.04 -28.77 -4.34
N ILE A 25 -9.97 -29.01 -3.41
CA ILE A 25 -10.42 -28.01 -2.42
C ILE A 25 -9.32 -27.78 -1.37
N VAL A 26 -8.72 -28.84 -0.83
CA VAL A 26 -7.65 -28.75 0.18
C VAL A 26 -6.38 -28.10 -0.39
N ASP A 27 -6.02 -28.44 -1.62
CA ASP A 27 -4.84 -27.85 -2.28
C ASP A 27 -5.09 -26.40 -2.74
N SER A 28 -6.32 -26.08 -3.15
CA SER A 28 -6.76 -24.69 -3.37
C SER A 28 -6.70 -23.87 -2.08
N GLU A 29 -7.18 -24.40 -0.96
CA GLU A 29 -7.17 -23.72 0.34
C GLU A 29 -5.74 -23.48 0.87
N LYS A 30 -4.85 -24.46 0.73
CA LYS A 30 -3.42 -24.31 1.06
C LYS A 30 -2.78 -23.23 0.20
N THR A 31 -2.95 -23.30 -1.12
CA THR A 31 -2.39 -22.33 -2.08
C THR A 31 -2.87 -20.91 -1.77
N TYR A 32 -4.16 -20.77 -1.48
CA TYR A 32 -4.79 -19.52 -1.10
C TYR A 32 -4.24 -18.96 0.22
N ARG A 33 -3.99 -19.84 1.20
CA ARG A 33 -3.36 -19.47 2.48
C ARG A 33 -1.92 -18.98 2.28
N TYR A 34 -1.11 -19.65 1.45
CA TYR A 34 0.25 -19.22 1.14
C TYR A 34 0.27 -17.89 0.39
N CYS A 35 -0.58 -17.73 -0.62
CA CYS A 35 -0.72 -16.49 -1.38
C CYS A 35 -1.08 -15.31 -0.45
N ARG A 36 -2.05 -15.50 0.45
CA ARG A 36 -2.42 -14.51 1.46
C ARG A 36 -1.26 -14.16 2.39
N LEU A 37 -0.57 -15.15 2.93
CA LEU A 37 0.54 -14.93 3.86
C LEU A 37 1.67 -14.16 3.19
N HIS A 38 1.94 -14.47 1.93
CA HIS A 38 2.94 -13.77 1.12
C HIS A 38 2.54 -12.31 0.88
N ILE A 39 1.32 -12.04 0.40
CA ILE A 39 0.81 -10.68 0.18
C ILE A 39 0.86 -9.87 1.48
N GLN A 40 0.39 -10.46 2.59
CA GLN A 40 0.39 -9.83 3.90
C GLN A 40 1.82 -9.48 4.38
N THR A 41 2.78 -10.38 4.17
CA THR A 41 4.19 -10.14 4.53
C THR A 41 4.75 -8.94 3.76
N TRP A 42 4.51 -8.88 2.45
CA TRP A 42 4.94 -7.76 1.62
C TRP A 42 4.29 -6.44 2.04
N VAL A 43 3.01 -6.46 2.45
CA VAL A 43 2.33 -5.25 2.94
C VAL A 43 3.03 -4.73 4.18
N TYR A 44 3.39 -5.61 5.13
CA TYR A 44 4.13 -5.19 6.32
C TYR A 44 5.52 -4.64 6.01
N VAL A 45 6.26 -5.26 5.09
CA VAL A 45 7.57 -4.75 4.64
C VAL A 45 7.41 -3.33 4.09
N HIS A 46 6.43 -3.11 3.23
CA HIS A 46 6.13 -1.77 2.71
C HIS A 46 5.68 -0.79 3.79
N CYS A 47 4.87 -1.22 4.77
CA CYS A 47 4.48 -0.38 5.90
C CYS A 47 5.71 0.11 6.69
N VAL A 48 6.68 -0.76 6.99
CA VAL A 48 7.90 -0.39 7.73
C VAL A 48 8.72 0.63 6.93
N VAL A 49 8.94 0.37 5.64
CA VAL A 49 9.66 1.31 4.77
C VAL A 49 8.95 2.66 4.71
N SER A 50 7.63 2.67 4.50
CA SER A 50 6.83 3.90 4.45
C SER A 50 6.79 4.65 5.79
N MET A 51 6.85 3.95 6.92
CA MET A 51 6.97 4.59 8.24
C MET A 51 8.31 5.31 8.38
N ILE A 52 9.41 4.64 8.03
CA ILE A 52 10.76 5.22 8.10
C ILE A 52 10.85 6.47 7.20
N THR A 53 10.37 6.36 5.96
CA THR A 53 10.40 7.52 5.03
C THR A 53 9.49 8.66 5.50
N SER A 54 8.35 8.36 6.13
CA SER A 54 7.48 9.39 6.70
C SER A 54 8.14 10.12 7.88
N ILE A 55 8.81 9.39 8.77
CA ILE A 55 9.55 9.96 9.90
C ILE A 55 10.69 10.87 9.40
N ILE A 56 11.46 10.40 8.40
CA ILE A 56 12.50 11.20 7.77
C ILE A 56 11.90 12.45 7.11
N GLY A 57 10.79 12.31 6.39
CA GLY A 57 10.09 13.44 5.76
C GLY A 57 9.63 14.50 6.76
N ILE A 58 9.07 14.08 7.89
CA ILE A 58 8.70 14.98 9.01
C ILE A 58 9.94 15.68 9.56
N GLY A 59 11.01 14.92 9.85
CA GLY A 59 12.26 15.47 10.37
C GLY A 59 12.87 16.52 9.46
N ILE A 60 12.93 16.24 8.15
CA ILE A 60 13.38 17.18 7.13
C ILE A 60 12.52 18.44 7.14
N GLY A 61 11.19 18.30 7.17
CA GLY A 61 10.27 19.43 7.23
C GLY A 61 10.49 20.33 8.46
N ILE A 62 10.68 19.71 9.63
CA ILE A 62 10.96 20.43 10.88
C ILE A 62 12.30 21.18 10.78
N ILE A 63 13.36 20.52 10.29
CA ILE A 63 14.68 21.13 10.10
C ILE A 63 14.57 22.35 9.19
N PHE A 64 13.87 22.27 8.05
CA PHE A 64 13.73 23.41 7.16
C PHE A 64 12.85 24.53 7.74
N LEU A 65 11.90 24.24 8.62
CA LEU A 65 11.13 25.28 9.31
C LEU A 65 11.95 26.02 10.38
N THR A 66 12.76 25.30 11.16
CA THR A 66 13.51 25.87 12.30
C THR A 66 14.85 26.44 11.86
N LEU A 67 15.59 25.71 11.03
CA LEU A 67 16.90 26.09 10.50
C LEU A 67 16.74 26.55 9.05
N SER A 68 16.03 27.66 8.88
CA SER A 68 15.69 28.17 7.56
C SER A 68 16.92 28.41 6.69
N GLU A 69 18.07 28.81 7.22
CA GLU A 69 19.30 29.03 6.46
C GLU A 69 19.74 27.84 5.58
N TRP A 70 19.33 26.61 5.92
CA TRP A 70 19.63 25.42 5.13
C TRP A 70 18.95 25.44 3.76
N HIS A 71 17.81 26.12 3.62
CA HIS A 71 17.14 26.23 2.32
C HIS A 71 17.98 26.98 1.30
N GLU A 72 18.86 27.89 1.74
CA GLU A 72 19.73 28.67 0.85
C GLU A 72 20.85 27.81 0.22
N LYS A 73 21.13 26.66 0.84
CA LYS A 73 22.06 25.65 0.32
C LYS A 73 21.44 24.78 -0.77
N LEU A 74 20.11 24.74 -0.88
CA LEU A 74 19.42 23.97 -1.91
C LEU A 74 19.68 24.55 -3.31
N PHE A 75 19.92 23.68 -4.28
CA PHE A 75 20.17 24.13 -5.66
C PHE A 75 18.94 24.85 -6.26
N ILE A 76 17.72 24.40 -5.93
CA ILE A 76 16.46 25.02 -6.37
C ILE A 76 16.38 26.47 -5.88
N TYR A 77 16.89 26.72 -4.68
CA TYR A 77 16.92 28.08 -4.15
C TYR A 77 17.82 28.98 -5.01
N ARG A 78 19.05 28.53 -5.29
CA ARG A 78 20.01 29.30 -6.09
C ARG A 78 19.52 29.56 -7.51
N LEU A 79 18.79 28.61 -8.09
CA LEU A 79 18.35 28.67 -9.47
C LEU A 79 17.05 29.47 -9.68
N THR A 80 16.07 29.32 -8.78
CA THR A 80 14.72 29.87 -8.98
C THR A 80 14.26 30.75 -7.82
N LEU A 81 14.44 30.31 -6.58
CA LEU A 81 13.81 30.99 -5.43
C LEU A 81 14.55 32.25 -4.97
N ALA A 82 15.85 32.37 -5.25
CA ALA A 82 16.64 33.56 -4.90
C ALA A 82 16.12 34.83 -5.59
N TYR A 83 15.54 34.71 -6.79
CA TYR A 83 14.85 35.82 -7.45
C TYR A 83 13.57 36.20 -6.69
N MET A 84 12.72 35.21 -6.38
CA MET A 84 11.46 35.41 -5.66
C MET A 84 11.68 36.04 -4.28
N ARG A 85 12.72 35.61 -3.55
CA ARG A 85 13.11 36.20 -2.26
C ARG A 85 13.50 37.67 -2.39
N ARG A 86 14.25 38.04 -3.43
CA ARG A 86 14.68 39.43 -3.68
C ARG A 86 13.52 40.32 -4.11
N ALA A 87 12.62 39.79 -4.93
CA ALA A 87 11.47 40.54 -5.45
C ALA A 87 10.43 40.85 -4.36
N ASN A 88 10.08 39.88 -3.51
CA ASN A 88 9.16 40.11 -2.39
C ASN A 88 9.46 39.19 -1.19
N PRO A 89 10.26 39.65 -0.21
CA PRO A 89 10.75 38.79 0.86
C PRO A 89 9.64 38.33 1.81
N ILE A 90 8.66 39.19 2.11
CA ILE A 90 7.55 38.87 3.04
C ILE A 90 6.70 37.73 2.45
N ARG A 91 6.30 37.88 1.18
CA ARG A 91 5.49 36.86 0.49
C ARG A 91 6.27 35.56 0.33
N TYR A 92 7.56 35.63 0.01
CA TYR A 92 8.42 34.45 -0.09
C TYR A 92 8.45 33.64 1.20
N TRP A 93 8.74 34.29 2.34
CA TRP A 93 8.83 33.60 3.63
C TRP A 93 7.49 33.03 4.10
N MET A 94 6.38 33.70 3.78
CA MET A 94 5.03 33.19 4.05
C MET A 94 4.77 31.89 3.27
N VAL A 95 5.01 31.89 1.95
CA VAL A 95 4.83 30.71 1.09
C VAL A 95 5.77 29.58 1.52
N TYR A 96 7.02 29.90 1.85
CA TYR A 96 8.01 28.94 2.36
C TYR A 96 7.50 28.20 3.61
N ARG A 97 7.00 28.95 4.61
CA ARG A 97 6.49 28.35 5.86
C ARG A 97 5.25 27.51 5.62
N ILE A 98 4.31 28.01 4.82
CA ILE A 98 3.09 27.28 4.45
C ILE A 98 3.47 25.96 3.75
N PHE A 99 4.40 26.00 2.81
CA PHE A 99 4.86 24.82 2.09
C PHE A 99 5.38 23.74 3.05
N PHE A 100 6.28 24.08 3.98
CA PHE A 100 6.83 23.10 4.91
C PHE A 100 5.83 22.65 5.99
N ILE A 101 4.88 23.49 6.41
CA ILE A 101 3.78 23.07 7.29
C ILE A 101 2.90 22.04 6.57
N VAL A 102 2.51 22.32 5.31
CA VAL A 102 1.74 21.37 4.49
C VAL A 102 2.51 20.07 4.27
N TRP A 103 3.82 20.16 4.01
CA TRP A 103 4.70 18.99 3.89
C TRP A 103 4.68 18.11 5.15
N ILE A 104 4.83 18.70 6.33
CA ILE A 104 4.79 17.96 7.60
C ILE A 104 3.41 17.32 7.81
N LEU A 105 2.33 18.09 7.63
CA LEU A 105 0.96 17.58 7.77
C LEU A 105 0.70 16.41 6.82
N PHE A 106 1.17 16.52 5.58
CA PHE A 106 1.05 15.48 4.59
C PHE A 106 1.75 14.17 5.02
N HIS A 107 2.98 14.26 5.55
CA HIS A 107 3.68 13.08 6.08
C HIS A 107 3.05 12.53 7.36
N LEU A 108 2.45 13.37 8.21
CA LEU A 108 1.70 12.92 9.39
C LEU A 108 0.43 12.16 8.98
N ILE A 109 -0.32 12.66 8.00
CA ILE A 109 -1.48 11.98 7.44
C ILE A 109 -1.05 10.64 6.83
N HIS A 110 0.05 10.63 6.05
CA HIS A 110 0.60 9.40 5.49
C HIS A 110 0.95 8.38 6.59
N PHE A 111 1.61 8.83 7.65
CA PHE A 111 1.98 7.99 8.78
C PHE A 111 0.74 7.38 9.45
N ALA A 112 -0.30 8.19 9.69
CA ALA A 112 -1.55 7.74 10.27
C ALA A 112 -2.25 6.70 9.37
N THR A 113 -2.28 6.89 8.05
CA THR A 113 -2.88 5.92 7.12
C THR A 113 -2.09 4.61 7.04
N ILE A 114 -0.76 4.63 7.25
CA ILE A 114 0.04 3.42 7.37
C ILE A 114 -0.31 2.64 8.66
N LEU A 115 -0.46 3.34 9.80
CA LEU A 115 -0.91 2.70 11.03
C LEU A 115 -2.30 2.06 10.88
N LEU A 116 -3.22 2.76 10.20
CA LEU A 116 -4.53 2.22 9.86
C LEU A 116 -4.42 0.98 8.97
N THR A 117 -3.44 0.93 8.06
CA THR A 117 -3.18 -0.24 7.20
C THR A 117 -2.73 -1.45 8.02
N ILE A 118 -1.84 -1.26 9.00
CA ILE A 118 -1.41 -2.34 9.90
C ILE A 118 -2.61 -2.94 10.64
N VAL A 119 -3.47 -2.07 11.19
CA VAL A 119 -4.72 -2.48 11.87
C VAL A 119 -5.69 -3.14 10.89
N ALA A 120 -5.81 -2.62 9.66
CA ALA A 120 -6.67 -3.16 8.60
C ALA A 120 -6.28 -4.60 8.26
N VAL A 121 -4.98 -4.86 8.10
CA VAL A 121 -4.44 -6.19 7.79
C VAL A 121 -4.65 -7.16 8.97
N GLN A 122 -4.43 -6.70 10.21
CA GLN A 122 -4.68 -7.53 11.40
C GLN A 122 -6.17 -7.92 11.55
N LYS A 123 -7.07 -6.95 11.29
CA LYS A 123 -8.53 -7.16 11.40
C LYS A 123 -9.19 -7.68 10.13
N ASN A 124 -8.44 -7.88 9.04
CA ASN A 124 -8.94 -8.15 7.69
C ASN A 124 -10.08 -7.18 7.27
N SER A 125 -9.93 -5.89 7.58
CA SER A 125 -10.96 -4.87 7.38
C SER A 125 -10.69 -4.03 6.13
N ILE A 126 -11.53 -4.19 5.11
CA ILE A 126 -11.41 -3.44 3.84
C ILE A 126 -11.62 -1.93 4.02
N LYS A 127 -12.49 -1.51 4.97
CA LYS A 127 -12.83 -0.10 5.20
C LYS A 127 -11.63 0.71 5.67
N LEU A 128 -10.77 0.10 6.49
CA LEU A 128 -9.57 0.73 7.04
C LEU A 128 -8.41 0.82 6.03
N LEU A 129 -8.51 0.11 4.90
CA LEU A 129 -7.50 0.09 3.84
C LEU A 129 -7.66 1.27 2.86
N LYS A 130 -8.90 1.72 2.63
CA LYS A 130 -9.23 2.78 1.66
C LYS A 130 -8.47 4.09 1.87
N PRO A 131 -8.29 4.61 3.11
CA PRO A 131 -7.55 5.85 3.32
C PRO A 131 -6.10 5.78 2.81
N GLN A 132 -5.42 4.65 3.01
CA GLN A 132 -4.04 4.47 2.53
C GLN A 132 -3.98 4.38 1.00
N LEU A 133 -4.94 3.74 0.34
CA LEU A 133 -5.02 3.70 -1.13
C LEU A 133 -5.11 5.11 -1.72
N VAL A 134 -6.02 5.93 -1.20
CA VAL A 134 -6.20 7.33 -1.64
C VAL A 134 -4.92 8.14 -1.40
N MET A 135 -4.30 7.97 -0.23
CA MET A 135 -3.06 8.64 0.14
C MET A 135 -1.91 8.28 -0.81
N LEU A 136 -1.76 7.01 -1.18
CA LEU A 136 -0.72 6.55 -2.11
C LEU A 136 -0.94 7.07 -3.54
N ILE A 137 -2.20 7.16 -4.00
CA ILE A 137 -2.52 7.79 -5.30
C ILE A 137 -2.09 9.26 -5.30
N PHE A 138 -2.43 10.00 -4.24
CA PHE A 138 -2.03 11.40 -4.12
C PHE A 138 -0.50 11.56 -4.05
N LEU A 139 0.17 10.69 -3.30
CA LEU A 139 1.63 10.67 -3.20
C LEU A 139 2.30 10.38 -4.55
N ALA A 140 1.80 9.40 -5.30
CA ALA A 140 2.29 9.09 -6.64
C ALA A 140 2.11 10.30 -7.59
N GLY A 141 0.93 10.92 -7.59
CA GLY A 141 0.66 12.12 -8.39
C GLY A 141 1.58 13.29 -8.03
N SER A 142 1.84 13.52 -6.74
CA SER A 142 2.74 14.57 -6.25
C SER A 142 4.19 14.32 -6.70
N LEU A 143 4.65 13.06 -6.64
CA LEU A 143 5.98 12.67 -7.12
C LEU A 143 6.13 12.83 -8.64
N ILE A 144 5.11 12.44 -9.41
CA ILE A 144 5.09 12.62 -10.87
C ILE A 144 5.13 14.12 -11.23
N PHE A 145 4.33 14.94 -10.55
CA PHE A 145 4.35 16.39 -10.75
C PHE A 145 5.73 16.99 -10.43
N GLY A 146 6.33 16.57 -9.30
CA GLY A 146 7.67 16.97 -8.90
C GLY A 146 8.75 16.53 -9.90
N PHE A 147 8.63 15.31 -10.45
CA PHE A 147 9.51 14.79 -11.49
C PHE A 147 9.49 15.69 -12.74
N PHE A 148 8.31 16.03 -13.27
CA PHE A 148 8.21 16.89 -14.45
C PHE A 148 8.75 18.31 -14.19
N GLY A 149 8.44 18.88 -13.03
CA GLY A 149 9.00 20.18 -12.63
C GLY A 149 10.53 20.17 -12.58
N LEU A 150 11.11 19.12 -12.00
CA LEU A 150 12.56 18.95 -11.93
C LEU A 150 13.19 18.61 -13.28
N LEU A 151 12.47 17.92 -14.17
CA LEU A 151 12.94 17.63 -15.51
C LEU A 151 13.13 18.93 -16.30
N ILE A 152 12.14 19.83 -16.27
CA ILE A 152 12.26 21.17 -16.88
C ILE A 152 13.47 21.92 -16.30
N ILE A 153 13.62 21.89 -14.97
CA ILE A 153 14.76 22.54 -14.30
C ILE A 153 16.09 21.87 -14.67
N SER A 154 16.14 20.56 -14.84
CA SER A 154 17.37 19.80 -15.11
C SER A 154 18.02 20.14 -16.46
N VAL A 155 17.22 20.56 -17.45
CA VAL A 155 17.69 21.02 -18.77
C VAL A 155 18.63 22.24 -18.64
N THR A 156 18.58 22.99 -17.54
CA THR A 156 19.50 24.12 -17.26
C THR A 156 20.91 23.68 -16.83
N GLY A 157 21.22 22.38 -16.81
CA GLY A 157 22.58 21.86 -16.63
C GLY A 157 23.00 21.56 -15.19
N SER A 158 22.06 21.54 -14.24
CA SER A 158 22.37 21.24 -12.83
C SER A 158 22.58 19.73 -12.60
N LYS A 159 23.81 19.33 -12.26
CA LYS A 159 24.14 17.95 -11.85
C LYS A 159 23.28 17.46 -10.66
N PHE A 160 22.95 18.37 -9.74
CA PHE A 160 22.12 18.06 -8.57
C PHE A 160 20.65 17.78 -8.92
N ALA A 161 20.15 18.33 -10.04
CA ALA A 161 18.79 18.06 -10.50
C ALA A 161 18.64 16.57 -10.90
N TRP A 162 19.62 16.01 -11.60
CA TRP A 162 19.63 14.59 -11.99
C TRP A 162 19.66 13.63 -10.80
N ILE A 163 20.45 13.95 -9.77
CA ILE A 163 20.46 13.17 -8.51
C ILE A 163 19.07 13.20 -7.85
N THR A 164 18.45 14.38 -7.79
CA THR A 164 17.12 14.55 -7.20
C THR A 164 16.06 13.79 -8.00
N ILE A 165 16.15 13.79 -9.33
CA ILE A 165 15.29 12.99 -10.22
C ILE A 165 15.45 11.49 -9.90
N GLY A 166 16.68 11.00 -9.75
CA GLY A 166 16.93 9.60 -9.37
C GLY A 166 16.28 9.23 -8.04
N ILE A 167 16.38 10.10 -7.04
CA ILE A 167 15.72 9.91 -5.73
C ILE A 167 14.19 9.87 -5.89
N ILE A 168 13.60 10.74 -6.71
CA ILE A 168 12.15 10.76 -6.94
C ILE A 168 11.69 9.49 -7.65
N LEU A 169 12.42 9.03 -8.67
CA LEU A 169 12.09 7.78 -9.38
C LEU A 169 12.16 6.58 -8.45
N PHE A 170 13.17 6.52 -7.58
CA PHE A 170 13.27 5.49 -6.55
C PHE A 170 12.06 5.50 -5.61
N HIS A 171 11.65 6.66 -5.12
CA HIS A 171 10.46 6.77 -4.28
C HIS A 171 9.18 6.42 -5.04
N LEU A 172 9.04 6.85 -6.29
CA LEU A 172 7.89 6.55 -7.13
C LEU A 172 7.74 5.05 -7.36
N PHE A 173 8.84 4.33 -7.56
CA PHE A 173 8.84 2.87 -7.65
C PHE A 173 8.27 2.23 -6.37
N PHE A 174 8.75 2.64 -5.19
CA PHE A 174 8.26 2.11 -3.92
C PHE A 174 6.78 2.46 -3.64
N VAL A 175 6.35 3.67 -4.02
CA VAL A 175 4.95 4.10 -3.87
C VAL A 175 4.06 3.30 -4.81
N ALA A 176 4.48 3.11 -6.07
CA ALA A 176 3.74 2.34 -7.05
C ALA A 176 3.64 0.85 -6.66
N SER A 177 4.73 0.24 -6.21
CA SER A 177 4.71 -1.16 -5.77
C SER A 177 3.82 -1.35 -4.54
N ASN A 178 3.86 -0.41 -3.59
CA ASN A 178 2.96 -0.42 -2.43
C ASN A 178 1.49 -0.26 -2.86
N LEU A 179 1.20 0.67 -3.78
CA LEU A 179 -0.15 0.89 -4.29
C LEU A 179 -0.72 -0.34 -5.01
N ILE A 180 0.09 -1.00 -5.86
CA ILE A 180 -0.30 -2.24 -6.55
C ILE A 180 -0.59 -3.34 -5.54
N LEU A 181 0.31 -3.55 -4.58
CA LEU A 181 0.17 -4.57 -3.57
C LEU A 181 -1.08 -4.36 -2.69
N LEU A 182 -1.30 -3.12 -2.26
CA LEU A 182 -2.45 -2.77 -1.43
C LEU A 182 -3.77 -2.90 -2.21
N SER A 183 -3.75 -2.59 -3.50
CA SER A 183 -4.90 -2.78 -4.39
C SER A 183 -5.22 -4.26 -4.59
N ALA A 184 -4.19 -5.10 -4.75
CA ALA A 184 -4.36 -6.55 -4.81
C ALA A 184 -4.94 -7.12 -3.50
N TYR A 185 -4.43 -6.65 -2.35
CA TYR A 185 -4.96 -7.04 -1.04
C TYR A 185 -6.40 -6.54 -0.82
N HIS A 186 -6.74 -5.34 -1.27
CA HIS A 186 -8.10 -4.81 -1.25
C HIS A 186 -9.05 -5.71 -2.05
N LYS A 187 -8.69 -6.03 -3.29
CA LYS A 187 -9.49 -6.91 -4.16
C LYS A 187 -9.71 -8.28 -3.53
N PHE A 188 -8.66 -8.86 -2.95
CA PHE A 188 -8.75 -10.13 -2.24
C PHE A 188 -9.75 -10.10 -1.07
N LEU A 189 -9.73 -9.03 -0.25
CA LEU A 189 -10.69 -8.88 0.84
C LEU A 189 -12.12 -8.65 0.33
N ASP A 190 -12.28 -7.92 -0.77
CA ASP A 190 -13.57 -7.63 -1.38
C ASP A 190 -14.24 -8.90 -1.90
N GLU A 191 -13.49 -9.74 -2.63
CA GLU A 191 -13.96 -11.05 -3.11
C GLU A 191 -14.43 -11.95 -1.96
N LYS A 192 -13.69 -11.96 -0.84
CA LYS A 192 -14.09 -12.71 0.36
C LYS A 192 -15.40 -12.21 0.96
N ILE A 193 -15.55 -10.89 1.07
CA ILE A 193 -16.76 -10.28 1.66
C ILE A 193 -17.96 -10.58 0.76
N SER A 194 -17.80 -10.52 -0.56
CA SER A 194 -18.85 -10.88 -1.52
C SER A 194 -19.29 -12.33 -1.36
N ALA A 195 -18.32 -13.27 -1.37
CA ALA A 195 -18.60 -14.69 -1.18
C ALA A 195 -19.29 -15.00 0.16
N LEU A 196 -18.87 -14.33 1.25
CA LEU A 196 -19.51 -14.49 2.56
C LEU A 196 -20.97 -13.98 2.53
N ASN A 197 -21.22 -12.83 1.91
CA ASN A 197 -22.57 -12.28 1.80
C ASN A 197 -23.49 -13.19 0.96
N GLU A 198 -22.98 -13.78 -0.13
CA GLU A 198 -23.72 -14.75 -0.93
C GLU A 198 -24.10 -15.99 -0.12
N LEU A 199 -23.17 -16.55 0.66
CA LEU A 199 -23.44 -17.69 1.54
C LEU A 199 -24.48 -17.35 2.61
N LEU A 200 -24.39 -16.16 3.22
CA LEU A 200 -25.37 -15.70 4.20
C LEU A 200 -26.77 -15.52 3.57
N MET A 201 -26.85 -14.98 2.36
CA MET A 201 -28.11 -14.87 1.61
C MET A 201 -28.71 -16.23 1.27
N GLN A 202 -27.88 -17.20 0.87
CA GLN A 202 -28.32 -18.57 0.61
C GLN A 202 -28.85 -19.25 1.89
N GLN A 203 -28.14 -19.11 3.02
CA GLN A 203 -28.59 -19.64 4.30
C GLN A 203 -29.91 -19.01 4.75
N ALA A 204 -30.04 -17.67 4.65
CA ALA A 204 -31.29 -16.98 4.97
C ALA A 204 -32.47 -17.47 4.11
N LYS A 205 -32.22 -17.77 2.82
CA LYS A 205 -33.24 -18.33 1.91
C LYS A 205 -33.64 -19.77 2.28
N THR A 206 -32.69 -20.59 2.76
CA THR A 206 -32.99 -21.97 3.19
C THR A 206 -33.74 -22.05 4.52
N VAL A 207 -33.55 -21.07 5.41
CA VAL A 207 -34.27 -21.01 6.71
C VAL A 207 -35.75 -20.71 6.49
N HIS A 208 -36.09 -19.80 5.55
CA HIS A 208 -37.50 -19.50 5.22
C HIS A 208 -38.29 -20.67 4.61
N PHE A 209 -37.62 -21.70 4.09
CA PHE A 209 -38.26 -22.90 3.53
C PHE A 209 -38.63 -23.95 4.59
N LYS A 210 -38.10 -23.82 5.81
CA LYS A 210 -38.35 -24.80 6.89
C LYS A 210 -39.54 -24.45 7.77
N ASP A 211 -39.99 -23.20 7.75
CA ASP A 211 -41.11 -22.73 8.58
C ASP A 211 -42.48 -22.84 7.90
N THR A 212 -42.53 -23.14 6.59
CA THR A 212 -43.79 -23.26 5.83
C THR A 212 -44.22 -24.70 5.55
N SER A 213 -43.44 -25.71 5.94
CA SER A 213 -43.77 -27.13 5.70
C SER A 213 -44.28 -27.89 6.93
N SER A 214 -44.63 -27.20 8.02
CA SER A 214 -45.08 -27.81 9.28
C SER A 214 -46.45 -27.31 9.78
N GLU A 215 -47.25 -26.66 8.93
CA GLU A 215 -48.63 -26.25 9.25
C GLU A 215 -49.73 -27.01 8.48
N ASP A 216 -49.41 -28.18 7.91
CA ASP A 216 -50.41 -29.11 7.38
C ASP A 216 -50.34 -30.45 8.14
N SER A 217 -50.96 -30.51 9.32
CA SER A 217 -51.37 -31.76 9.98
C SER A 217 -52.58 -31.55 10.87
#